data_AF-A0A158GXS7-F1
#
_entry.id   AF-A0A158GXS7-F1
#
_cell.length_a   1.000
_cell.length_b   1.000
_cell.length_c   1.000
_cell.angle_alpha   90.00
_cell.angle_beta   90.00
_cell.angle_gamma   90.00
#
_symmetry.space_group_name_H-M   'P 1'
#
loop_
_entity.id
_entity.type
_entity.pdbx_description
1 polymer ?
#
loop_
_entity_poly.entity_id
_entity_poly.type
_entity_poly.pdbx_seq_one_letter_code
_entity_poly.pdbx_strand_id
1 'polypeptide(L)'
;MKKVMRCTALAVAIFVIAYFGGFFLAHWINDVLIAPGNLGWLVDAVYWFRDHFVPFIREPDDIEALYLLALLLMCWFGVLVALLALLKIVSRLRVRSRNRVDSP
;
A
#
# COMPACT_ATOMS: atom_id res chain seq x y z
N MET A 1 22.81 2.98 22.10
CA MET A 1 22.28 1.68 21.60
C MET A 1 20.77 1.51 21.77
N LYS A 2 20.16 1.73 22.94
CA LYS A 2 18.70 1.54 23.17
C LYS A 2 17.78 2.29 22.19
N LYS A 3 18.16 3.50 21.76
CA LYS A 3 17.38 4.31 20.79
C LYS A 3 17.39 3.72 19.37
N VAL A 4 18.54 3.19 18.94
CA VAL A 4 18.70 2.54 17.62
C VAL A 4 17.86 1.26 17.55
N MET A 5 17.93 0.40 18.58
CA MET A 5 17.08 -0.80 18.66
C MET A 5 15.57 -0.50 18.59
N ARG A 6 15.11 0.56 19.28
CA ARG A 6 13.69 0.96 19.24
C ARG A 6 13.28 1.47 17.87
N CYS A 7 14.14 2.23 17.19
CA CYS A 7 13.88 2.70 15.83
C CYS A 7 13.83 1.53 14.83
N THR A 8 14.76 0.58 14.93
CA THR A 8 14.78 -0.61 14.08
C THR A 8 13.54 -1.48 14.30
N ALA A 9 13.17 -1.75 15.55
CA ALA A 9 11.97 -2.52 15.87
C ALA A 9 10.69 -1.85 15.34
N LEU A 10 10.60 -0.51 15.43
CA LEU A 10 9.48 0.25 14.87
C LEU A 10 9.44 0.14 13.33
N ALA A 11 10.59 0.29 12.67
CA ALA A 11 10.68 0.18 11.22
C ALA A 11 10.26 -1.22 10.73
N VAL A 12 10.72 -2.27 11.42
CA VAL A 12 10.31 -3.66 11.14
C VAL A 12 8.81 -3.83 11.35
N ALA A 13 8.25 -3.32 12.45
CA ALA A 13 6.82 -3.40 12.70
C ALA A 13 5.98 -2.69 11.61
N ILE A 14 6.40 -1.50 11.17
CA ILE A 14 5.73 -0.77 10.08
C ILE A 14 5.79 -1.58 8.79
N PHE A 15 6.95 -2.14 8.46
CA PHE A 15 7.12 -2.95 7.26
C PHE A 15 6.21 -4.18 7.28
N VAL A 16 6.17 -4.90 8.41
CA VAL A 16 5.31 -6.08 8.60
C VAL A 16 3.83 -5.71 8.45
N ILE A 17 3.39 -4.62 9.08
CA ILE A 17 1.99 -4.17 8.98
C ILE A 17 1.66 -3.71 7.56
N ALA A 18 2.56 -3.02 6.87
CA ALA A 18 2.37 -2.61 5.48
C ALA A 18 2.25 -3.83 4.56
N TYR A 19 3.10 -4.83 4.76
CA TYR A 19 3.11 -6.08 3.99
C TYR A 19 1.80 -6.86 4.16
N PHE A 20 1.43 -7.21 5.39
CA PHE A 20 0.19 -7.95 5.64
C PHE A 20 -1.04 -7.09 5.33
N GLY A 21 -1.04 -5.82 5.72
CA GLY A 21 -2.15 -4.91 5.50
C GLY A 21 -2.45 -4.69 4.02
N GLY A 22 -1.44 -4.46 3.18
CA GLY A 22 -1.69 -4.30 1.75
C GLY A 22 -2.05 -5.61 1.06
N PHE A 23 -1.56 -6.76 1.54
CA PHE A 23 -2.00 -8.08 1.06
C PHE A 23 -3.49 -8.32 1.33
N PHE A 24 -3.94 -8.12 2.58
CA PHE A 24 -5.36 -8.25 2.94
C PHE A 24 -6.24 -7.22 2.22
N LEU A 25 -5.74 -5.99 2.06
CA LEU A 25 -6.47 -4.94 1.35
C LEU A 25 -6.63 -5.28 -0.13
N ALA A 26 -5.58 -5.81 -0.78
CA ALA A 26 -5.65 -6.24 -2.17
C ALA A 26 -6.67 -7.37 -2.36
N HIS A 27 -6.66 -8.37 -1.47
CA HIS A 27 -7.68 -9.42 -1.47
C HIS A 27 -9.09 -8.87 -1.27
N TRP A 28 -9.27 -7.98 -0.29
CA TRP A 28 -10.59 -7.39 -0.05
C TRP A 28 -11.08 -6.58 -1.27
N ILE A 29 -10.20 -5.81 -1.91
CA ILE A 29 -10.57 -5.07 -3.13
C ILE A 29 -10.94 -6.03 -4.25
N ASN A 30 -10.14 -7.09 -4.44
CA ASN A 30 -10.39 -8.10 -5.47
C ASN A 30 -11.69 -8.87 -5.24
N ASP A 31 -11.95 -9.28 -4.01
CA ASP A 31 -13.03 -10.21 -3.71
C ASP A 31 -14.36 -9.49 -3.45
N VAL A 32 -14.32 -8.24 -2.96
CA VAL A 32 -15.52 -7.48 -2.54
C VAL A 32 -15.83 -6.33 -3.49
N LEU A 33 -14.81 -5.59 -3.95
CA LEU A 33 -15.02 -4.37 -4.74
C LEU A 33 -15.10 -4.66 -6.24
N ILE A 34 -14.33 -5.65 -6.69
CA ILE A 34 -14.28 -6.07 -8.08
C ILE A 34 -15.34 -7.18 -8.27
N ALA A 35 -16.58 -6.78 -8.55
CA ALA A 35 -17.61 -7.73 -8.95
C ALA A 35 -17.22 -8.40 -10.29
N PRO A 36 -17.45 -9.71 -10.46
CA PRO A 36 -17.15 -10.42 -11.70
C PRO A 36 -17.97 -9.79 -12.84
N GLY A 37 -17.31 -9.04 -13.73
CA GLY A 37 -17.91 -8.42 -14.91
C GLY A 37 -17.78 -6.89 -15.02
N ASN A 38 -17.34 -6.16 -13.98
CA ASN A 38 -17.35 -4.68 -14.00
C ASN A 38 -15.99 -4.02 -14.35
N LEU A 39 -15.03 -4.80 -14.86
CA LEU A 39 -13.66 -4.33 -15.15
C LEU A 39 -13.37 -4.09 -16.64
N GLY A 40 -14.38 -4.14 -17.53
CA GLY A 40 -14.15 -4.01 -18.98
C GLY A 40 -13.30 -2.80 -19.37
N TRP A 41 -13.60 -1.63 -18.79
CA TRP A 41 -12.84 -0.40 -19.03
C TRP A 41 -11.38 -0.45 -18.54
N LEU A 42 -11.11 -1.22 -17.49
CA LEU A 42 -9.78 -1.35 -16.90
C LEU A 42 -8.94 -2.35 -17.69
N VAL A 43 -9.57 -3.42 -18.16
CA VAL A 43 -9.01 -4.37 -19.12
C VAL A 43 -8.63 -3.66 -20.43
N ASP A 44 -9.48 -2.76 -20.94
CA ASP A 44 -9.18 -1.96 -22.13
C ASP A 44 -7.96 -1.05 -21.93
N ALA A 45 -7.84 -0.41 -20.76
CA ALA A 45 -6.67 0.42 -20.43
C ALA A 45 -5.38 -0.40 -20.33
N VAL A 46 -5.47 -1.61 -19.77
CA VAL A 46 -4.34 -2.54 -19.67
C VAL A 46 -3.93 -3.06 -21.05
N TYR A 47 -4.88 -3.39 -21.92
CA TYR A 47 -4.58 -3.75 -23.32
C TYR A 47 -3.95 -2.60 -24.09
N TRP A 48 -4.44 -1.37 -23.93
CA TRP A 48 -3.83 -0.19 -24.55
C TRP A 48 -2.39 0.02 -24.11
N PHE A 49 -2.11 -0.11 -22.80
CA PHE A 49 -0.76 0.03 -22.25
C PHE A 49 0.18 -1.09 -22.73
N ARG A 50 -0.30 -2.35 -22.74
CA ARG A 50 0.42 -3.50 -23.29
C ARG A 50 0.82 -3.26 -24.73
N ASP A 51 -0.12 -2.84 -25.56
CA ASP A 51 0.10 -2.67 -27.00
C ASP A 51 1.09 -1.54 -27.31
N HIS A 52 1.18 -0.51 -26.44
CA HIS A 52 2.08 0.62 -26.63
C HIS A 52 3.46 0.46 -25.99
N PHE A 53 3.54 -0.17 -24.81
CA PHE A 53 4.76 -0.17 -24.00
C PHE A 53 5.39 -1.56 -23.84
N VAL A 54 4.60 -2.63 -23.92
CA VAL A 54 5.04 -3.98 -23.53
C VAL A 54 4.47 -5.08 -24.48
N PRO A 55 4.68 -4.96 -25.81
CA PRO A 55 3.99 -5.80 -26.80
C PRO A 55 4.42 -7.29 -26.78
N PHE A 56 5.44 -7.63 -26.00
CA PHE A 56 5.95 -8.99 -25.84
C PHE A 56 5.13 -9.82 -24.82
N ILE A 57 4.34 -9.19 -23.96
CA ILE A 57 3.39 -9.87 -23.07
C ILE A 57 2.10 -10.05 -23.85
N ARG A 58 1.80 -11.26 -24.33
CA ARG A 58 0.63 -11.52 -25.20
C ARG A 58 -0.41 -12.43 -24.56
N GLU A 59 -0.02 -13.24 -23.59
CA GLU A 59 -0.92 -14.23 -23.01
C GLU A 59 -1.87 -13.54 -22.01
N PRO A 60 -3.17 -13.86 -22.04
CA PRO A 60 -4.16 -13.24 -21.15
C PRO A 60 -3.82 -13.51 -19.67
N ASP A 61 -3.22 -14.66 -19.38
CA ASP A 61 -2.81 -15.06 -18.03
C ASP A 61 -1.68 -14.17 -17.47
N ASP A 62 -0.75 -13.73 -18.34
CA ASP A 62 0.32 -12.81 -17.95
C ASP A 62 -0.23 -11.42 -17.58
N ILE A 63 -1.31 -11.00 -18.24
CA ILE A 63 -1.93 -9.70 -18.04
C ILE A 63 -2.69 -9.67 -16.71
N GLU A 64 -3.42 -10.74 -16.39
CA GLU A 64 -4.10 -10.89 -15.10
C GLU A 64 -3.08 -10.93 -13.95
N ALA A 65 -1.98 -11.67 -14.10
CA ALA A 65 -0.91 -11.71 -13.12
C ALA A 65 -0.26 -10.33 -12.91
N LEU A 66 0.00 -9.58 -13.99
CA LEU A 66 0.54 -8.23 -13.92
C LEU A 66 -0.42 -7.26 -13.21
N TYR A 67 -1.72 -7.38 -13.48
CA TYR A 67 -2.76 -6.59 -12.83
C TYR A 67 -2.82 -6.87 -11.33
N LEU A 68 -2.89 -8.13 -10.93
CA LEU A 68 -2.92 -8.53 -9.51
C LEU A 68 -1.65 -8.07 -8.78
N LEU A 69 -0.48 -8.17 -9.44
CA LEU A 69 0.77 -7.67 -8.92
C LEU A 69 0.74 -6.13 -8.74
N ALA A 70 0.24 -5.39 -9.74
CA ALA A 70 0.13 -3.94 -9.66
C ALA A 70 -0.84 -3.50 -8.56
N LEU A 71 -2.00 -4.17 -8.42
CA LEU A 71 -2.97 -3.92 -7.35
C LEU A 71 -2.34 -4.16 -5.97
N LEU A 72 -1.61 -5.27 -5.81
CA LEU A 72 -0.92 -5.61 -4.57
C LEU A 72 0.13 -4.56 -4.21
N LEU A 73 0.96 -4.15 -5.17
CA LEU A 73 1.97 -3.10 -4.97
C LEU A 73 1.32 -1.77 -4.55
N MET A 74 0.24 -1.35 -5.24
CA MET A 74 -0.50 -0.14 -4.90
C MET A 74 -1.08 -0.19 -3.48
N CYS A 75 -1.60 -1.34 -3.06
CA CYS A 75 -2.10 -1.55 -1.71
C CYS A 75 -0.98 -1.47 -0.66
N TRP A 76 0.18 -2.09 -0.90
CA TRP A 76 1.34 -1.96 -0.02
C TRP A 76 1.80 -0.51 0.12
N PHE A 77 1.91 0.22 -1.00
CA PHE A 77 2.26 1.64 -0.98
C PHE A 77 1.23 2.47 -0.22
N GLY A 78 -0.07 2.25 -0.46
CA GLY A 78 -1.15 2.95 0.22
C GLY A 78 -1.12 2.76 1.74
N VAL A 79 -0.99 1.51 2.20
CA VAL A 79 -0.89 1.19 3.64
C VAL A 79 0.38 1.80 4.25
N LEU A 80 1.52 1.73 3.56
CA LEU A 80 2.75 2.34 4.04
C LEU A 80 2.60 3.86 4.22
N VAL A 81 2.04 4.56 3.24
CA VAL A 81 1.80 6.01 3.31
C VAL A 81 0.86 6.34 4.46
N ALA A 82 -0.22 5.58 4.65
CA ALA A 82 -1.15 5.78 5.76
C ALA A 82 -0.46 5.61 7.13
N LEU A 83 0.37 4.58 7.30
CA LEU A 83 1.14 4.35 8.52
C LEU A 83 2.12 5.50 8.79
N LEU A 84 2.84 5.97 7.78
CA LEU A 84 3.75 7.11 7.91
C LEU A 84 3.01 8.39 8.29
N ALA A 85 1.83 8.64 7.69
CA ALA A 85 0.97 9.76 8.04
C ALA A 85 0.50 9.68 9.50
N LEU A 86 0.04 8.51 9.95
CA LEU A 86 -0.36 8.27 11.35
C LEU A 86 0.79 8.51 12.32
N LEU A 87 2.00 8.03 12.01
CA LEU A 87 3.19 8.28 12.84
C LEU A 87 3.52 9.78 12.93
N LYS A 88 3.37 10.51 11.82
CA LYS A 88 3.56 11.96 11.80
C LYS A 88 2.51 12.68 12.66
N ILE A 89 1.26 12.21 12.65
CA ILE A 89 0.20 12.76 13.51
C ILE A 89 0.48 12.46 14.99
N VAL A 90 0.78 11.21 15.33
CA VAL A 90 1.06 10.79 16.72
C VAL A 90 2.29 11.50 17.27
N SER A 91 3.36 11.65 16.48
CA SER A 91 4.54 12.40 16.91
C SER A 91 4.22 13.87 17.18
N ARG A 92 3.44 14.53 16.32
CA ARG A 92 2.96 15.91 16.54
C ARG A 92 2.11 16.02 17.81
N LEU A 93 1.19 15.09 18.05
CA LEU A 93 0.35 15.07 19.24
C LEU A 93 1.18 14.90 20.52
N ARG A 94 2.17 14.00 20.49
CA ARG A 94 3.07 13.78 21.64
C ARG A 94 3.91 15.02 21.94
N VAL A 95 4.40 15.73 20.92
CA VAL A 95 5.14 17.00 21.11
C VAL A 95 4.21 18.08 21.70
N ARG A 96 3.00 18.22 21.17
CA ARG A 96 2.01 19.20 21.68
C ARG A 96 1.60 18.93 23.13
N SER A 97 1.41 17.65 23.49
CA SER A 97 1.11 17.23 24.85
C SER A 97 2.25 17.57 25.82
N ARG A 98 3.51 17.35 25.41
CA ARG A 98 4.68 17.68 26.24
C ARG A 98 4.78 19.19 26.51
N ASN A 99 4.65 20.01 25.46
CA ASN A 99 4.71 21.48 25.62
C ASN A 99 3.59 22.07 26.48
N ARG A 100 2.41 21.40 26.55
CA ARG A 100 1.32 21.80 27.47
C ARG A 100 1.63 21.55 28.95
N VAL A 101 2.42 20.52 29.26
CA VAL A 101 2.81 20.19 30.64
C VAL A 101 3.92 21.13 31.13
N ASP A 102 4.76 21.62 30.22
CA ASP A 102 5.91 22.48 30.53
C ASP A 102 5.58 24.00 30.48
N SER A 103 4.32 24.39 30.26
CA SER A 103 3.89 25.80 30.28
C SER A 103 3.35 26.15 31.69
N PRO A 104 3.92 27.15 32.39
CA PRO A 104 3.54 27.53 33.75
C PRO A 104 2.13 28.16 33.83
#